data_AF-A0A524FJA8-F1
#
_entry.id   AF-A0A524FJA8-F1
#
_cell.length_a   1.000
_cell.length_b   1.000
_cell.length_c   1.000
_cell.angle_alpha   90.00
_cell.angle_beta   90.00
_cell.angle_gamma   90.00
#
_symmetry.space_group_name_H-M   'P 1'
#
loop_
_entity.id
_entity.type
_entity.pdbx_description
1 polymer ?
#
loop_
_entity_poly.entity_id
_entity_poly.type
_entity_poly.pdbx_seq_one_letter_code
_entity_poly.pdbx_strand_id
1 'polypeptide(L)'
;MNVKVTKMSMELAELLKKKGYKAKGLVANNKYREDMPGWKAILPPELSIRYVCVRSGVASFGWSGNVGIKGYGTTIIIGATVTSAKLQPTDPIPPEEEFCTKCKLCVQVCAFRMFSEDEASEVTLGGKTFSYGKRINKLRCVLTCAGFNGLDKTGKWSTWSPGRFEYPENDAEVQKLMPTAMVSHSKRPMIKDSSKGYVPSSFSGKFSEDQLAIAEDRKSTKGVIQLTCGNCALICWGDPKETAENYRLLTNSGCVIQREDGEIVVFPPDKAQEEFDKMDPKIKRKYTRDYKKSRRKANPDFCMP
;
A
#
# COMPACT_ATOMS: atom_id res chain seq x y z
N MET A 1 -9.59 -4.72 5.72
CA MET A 1 -9.81 -3.45 6.46
C MET A 1 -9.18 -3.58 7.84
N ASN A 2 -8.69 -2.49 8.43
CA ASN A 2 -8.12 -2.51 9.79
C ASN A 2 -9.25 -2.46 10.83
N VAL A 3 -10.00 -3.58 10.93
CA VAL A 3 -11.27 -3.67 11.67
C VAL A 3 -11.09 -3.39 13.16
N LYS A 4 -10.07 -3.97 13.80
CA LYS A 4 -9.84 -3.82 15.24
C LYS A 4 -9.69 -2.36 15.66
N VAL A 5 -8.82 -1.61 14.99
CA VAL A 5 -8.57 -0.20 15.33
C VAL A 5 -9.75 0.71 14.95
N THR A 6 -10.52 0.33 13.92
CA THR A 6 -11.77 1.01 13.57
C THR A 6 -12.79 0.84 14.70
N LYS A 7 -12.98 -0.38 15.19
CA LYS A 7 -13.86 -0.67 16.34
C LYS A 7 -13.44 0.13 17.58
N MET A 8 -12.14 0.15 17.92
CA MET A 8 -11.63 0.95 19.02
C MET A 8 -11.93 2.44 18.86
N SER A 9 -11.81 2.98 17.64
CA SER A 9 -12.14 4.39 17.35
C SER A 9 -13.62 4.68 17.55
N MET A 10 -14.51 3.75 17.17
CA MET A 10 -15.96 3.88 17.40
C MET A 10 -16.33 3.75 18.87
N GLU A 11 -15.77 2.78 19.59
CA GLU A 11 -15.99 2.59 21.03
C GLU A 11 -15.56 3.81 21.85
N LEU A 12 -14.40 4.40 21.52
CA LEU A 12 -13.94 5.64 22.13
C LEU A 12 -14.92 6.81 21.87
N ALA A 13 -15.48 6.88 20.66
CA ALA A 13 -16.48 7.90 20.33
C ALA A 13 -17.76 7.72 21.16
N GLU A 14 -18.23 6.48 21.33
CA GLU A 14 -19.40 6.19 22.18
C GLU A 14 -19.13 6.52 23.65
N LEU A 15 -17.93 6.25 24.16
CA LEU A 15 -17.54 6.63 25.51
C LEU A 15 -17.57 8.15 25.71
N LEU A 16 -17.09 8.93 24.73
CA LEU A 16 -17.11 10.39 24.79
C LEU A 16 -18.53 10.95 24.66
N LYS A 17 -19.39 10.34 23.84
CA LYS A 17 -20.81 10.71 23.75
C LYS A 17 -21.55 10.48 25.06
N LYS A 18 -21.30 9.35 25.74
CA LYS A 18 -21.85 9.08 27.09
C LYS A 18 -21.42 10.12 28.13
N LYS A 19 -20.29 10.81 27.92
CA LYS A 19 -19.81 11.92 28.74
C LYS A 19 -20.37 13.29 28.31
N GLY A 20 -21.29 13.34 27.34
CA GLY A 20 -21.92 14.58 26.88
C GLY A 20 -21.18 15.32 25.75
N TYR A 21 -20.13 14.74 25.17
CA TYR A 21 -19.38 15.37 24.08
C TYR A 21 -19.86 14.89 22.70
N LYS A 22 -19.74 15.75 21.68
CA LYS A 22 -19.84 15.29 20.28
C LYS A 22 -18.59 14.47 19.97
N ALA A 23 -18.74 13.30 19.36
CA ALA A 23 -17.60 12.48 18.96
C ALA A 23 -17.90 11.61 17.74
N LYS A 24 -16.87 11.34 16.93
CA LYS A 24 -16.94 10.45 15.76
C LYS A 24 -15.64 9.64 15.66
N GLY A 25 -15.76 8.32 15.71
CA GLY A 25 -14.66 7.41 15.39
C GLY A 25 -14.42 7.39 13.88
N LEU A 26 -13.15 7.27 13.48
CA LEU A 26 -12.77 7.19 12.08
C LEU A 26 -12.57 5.75 11.63
N VAL A 27 -12.89 5.49 10.36
CA VAL A 27 -12.52 4.24 9.69
C VAL A 27 -11.04 4.33 9.34
N ALA A 28 -10.28 3.32 9.75
CA ALA A 28 -8.82 3.38 9.70
C ALA A 28 -8.22 3.38 8.29
N ASN A 29 -8.90 2.76 7.32
CA ASN A 29 -8.49 2.74 5.92
C ASN A 29 -9.66 2.50 4.96
N ASN A 30 -9.43 2.70 3.67
CA ASN A 30 -10.40 2.46 2.59
C ASN A 30 -11.63 3.39 2.59
N LYS A 31 -11.63 4.48 3.36
CA LYS A 31 -12.68 5.50 3.34
C LYS A 31 -12.12 6.85 2.89
N TYR A 32 -12.75 7.45 1.89
CA TYR A 32 -12.25 8.62 1.18
C TYR A 32 -13.32 9.68 0.99
N ARG A 33 -12.88 10.91 0.72
CA ARG A 33 -13.71 12.03 0.30
C ARG A 33 -14.10 11.87 -1.16
N GLU A 34 -15.38 11.57 -1.39
CA GLU A 34 -15.94 11.33 -2.73
C GLU A 34 -16.34 12.63 -3.45
N ASP A 35 -16.38 13.75 -2.73
CA ASP A 35 -16.73 15.08 -3.23
C ASP A 35 -15.62 15.73 -4.07
N MET A 36 -14.41 15.18 -4.06
CA MET A 36 -13.28 15.74 -4.81
C MET A 36 -13.17 15.16 -6.23
N PRO A 37 -12.99 16.01 -7.26
CA PRO A 37 -12.71 15.53 -8.62
C PRO A 37 -11.51 14.57 -8.64
N GLY A 38 -11.66 13.43 -9.32
CA GLY A 38 -10.59 12.45 -9.42
C GLY A 38 -10.26 11.69 -8.12
N TRP A 39 -11.13 11.72 -7.09
CA TRP A 39 -10.86 11.08 -5.79
C TRP A 39 -10.42 9.61 -5.88
N LYS A 40 -10.90 8.85 -6.86
CA LYS A 40 -10.53 7.44 -7.08
C LYS A 40 -9.04 7.26 -7.40
N ALA A 41 -8.39 8.27 -7.96
CA ALA A 41 -6.96 8.28 -8.27
C ALA A 41 -6.12 8.89 -7.14
N ILE A 42 -6.56 10.01 -6.56
CA ILE A 42 -5.79 10.73 -5.54
C ILE A 42 -5.99 10.19 -4.11
N LEU A 43 -7.06 9.41 -3.92
CA LEU A 43 -7.46 8.69 -2.70
C LEU A 43 -7.44 9.58 -1.44
N PRO A 44 -8.22 10.66 -1.41
CA PRO A 44 -8.14 11.64 -0.35
C PRO A 44 -8.88 11.15 0.90
N PRO A 45 -8.22 11.03 2.06
CA PRO A 45 -8.90 10.57 3.27
C PRO A 45 -9.86 11.65 3.80
N GLU A 46 -10.86 11.25 4.59
CA GLU A 46 -11.67 12.20 5.38
C GLU A 46 -10.79 12.98 6.38
N LEU A 47 -9.86 12.28 7.01
CA LEU A 47 -8.80 12.83 7.83
C LEU A 47 -7.58 11.91 7.75
N SER A 48 -6.39 12.48 7.53
CA SER A 48 -5.16 11.68 7.51
C SER A 48 -4.77 11.31 8.94
N ILE A 49 -5.11 10.08 9.36
CA ILE A 49 -4.78 9.56 10.69
C ILE A 49 -3.26 9.57 10.92
N ARG A 50 -2.45 9.34 9.88
CA ARG A 50 -0.98 9.46 9.97
C ARG A 50 -0.51 10.86 10.34
N TYR A 51 -1.16 11.89 9.77
CA TYR A 51 -0.78 13.28 10.01
C TYR A 51 -1.15 13.72 11.43
N VAL A 52 -2.34 13.31 11.89
CA VAL A 52 -2.78 13.52 13.27
C VAL A 52 -1.81 12.82 14.23
N CYS A 53 -1.49 11.55 13.96
CA CYS A 53 -0.59 10.72 14.77
C CYS A 53 0.80 11.35 14.95
N VAL A 54 1.39 11.86 13.87
CA VAL A 54 2.68 12.54 13.93
C VAL A 54 2.59 13.86 14.67
N ARG A 55 1.55 14.66 14.40
CA ARG A 55 1.38 15.94 15.08
C ARG A 55 1.11 15.76 16.58
N SER A 56 0.47 14.67 17.00
CA SER A 56 0.13 14.40 18.39
C SER A 56 1.17 13.57 19.14
N GLY A 57 2.35 13.34 18.56
CA GLY A 57 3.44 12.63 19.25
C GLY A 57 3.19 11.14 19.50
N VAL A 58 2.27 10.51 18.76
CA VAL A 58 1.98 9.06 18.89
C VAL A 58 3.01 8.21 18.13
N ALA A 59 3.52 8.74 17.03
CA ALA A 59 4.55 8.14 16.18
C ALA A 59 5.25 9.26 15.40
N SER A 60 6.37 8.99 14.74
CA SER A 60 6.99 9.93 13.79
C SER A 60 6.91 9.41 12.35
N PHE A 61 7.29 10.23 11.36
CA PHE A 61 7.36 9.76 9.96
C PHE A 61 8.63 8.99 9.67
N GLY A 62 8.50 7.94 8.87
CA GLY A 62 9.60 7.36 8.13
C GLY A 62 9.78 8.02 6.76
N TRP A 63 10.91 7.78 6.10
CA TRP A 63 11.14 8.28 4.73
C TRP A 63 10.07 7.77 3.74
N SER A 64 9.52 6.57 3.95
CA SER A 64 8.39 6.04 3.17
C SER A 64 7.06 6.78 3.37
N GLY A 65 6.99 7.69 4.36
CA GLY A 65 5.75 8.29 4.83
C GLY A 65 4.83 7.32 5.59
N ASN A 66 5.28 6.10 5.90
CA ASN A 66 4.69 5.32 6.98
C ASN A 66 5.02 6.00 8.32
N VAL A 67 4.20 5.74 9.34
CA VAL A 67 4.48 6.22 10.69
C VAL A 67 5.00 5.06 11.54
N GLY A 68 5.87 5.36 12.49
CA GLY A 68 6.48 4.35 13.34
C GLY A 68 6.95 4.87 14.69
N ILE A 69 7.27 3.91 15.56
CA ILE A 69 7.71 4.15 16.94
C ILE A 69 9.11 3.56 17.10
N LYS A 70 10.00 4.24 17.83
CA LYS A 70 11.36 3.76 18.08
C LYS A 70 11.32 2.40 18.79
N GLY A 71 12.08 1.43 18.27
CA GLY A 71 12.08 0.04 18.76
C GLY A 71 10.89 -0.84 18.33
N TYR A 72 9.88 -0.30 17.64
CA TYR A 72 8.76 -1.06 17.08
C TYR A 72 8.59 -0.87 15.57
N GLY A 73 9.13 0.22 15.03
CA GLY A 73 9.05 0.58 13.63
C GLY A 73 7.65 0.87 13.16
N THR A 74 7.37 0.48 11.92
CA THR A 74 6.14 0.85 11.21
C THR A 74 5.10 -0.27 11.11
N THR A 75 5.33 -1.41 11.76
CA THR A 75 4.37 -2.51 11.89
C THR A 75 3.30 -2.20 12.94
N ILE A 76 2.77 -1.00 12.90
CA ILE A 76 1.71 -0.49 13.77
C ILE A 76 0.47 -0.16 12.94
N ILE A 77 -0.69 -0.23 13.59
CA ILE A 77 -1.98 0.13 12.99
C ILE A 77 -2.61 1.20 13.87
N ILE A 78 -2.94 2.34 13.25
CA ILE A 78 -3.45 3.52 13.94
C ILE A 78 -4.94 3.76 13.64
N GLY A 79 -5.65 4.28 14.63
CA GLY A 79 -7.02 4.77 14.53
C GLY A 79 -7.11 6.17 15.13
N ALA A 80 -8.26 6.83 14.97
CA ALA A 80 -8.48 8.15 15.52
C ALA A 80 -9.97 8.42 15.77
N THR A 81 -10.23 9.26 16.76
CA THR A 81 -11.55 9.74 17.12
C THR A 81 -11.52 11.26 17.20
N VAL A 82 -12.45 11.92 16.53
CA VAL A 82 -12.61 13.38 16.59
C VAL A 82 -13.69 13.70 17.61
N THR A 83 -13.46 14.70 18.48
CA THR A 83 -14.42 15.06 19.53
C THR A 83 -14.45 16.56 19.83
N SER A 84 -15.56 17.04 20.41
CA SER A 84 -15.69 18.39 20.97
C SER A 84 -15.16 18.51 22.40
N ALA A 85 -14.72 17.43 23.03
CA ALA A 85 -14.09 17.47 24.35
C ALA A 85 -12.85 18.38 24.32
N LYS A 86 -12.66 19.19 25.37
CA LYS A 86 -11.48 20.04 25.52
C LYS A 86 -10.37 19.24 26.18
N LEU A 87 -9.38 18.84 25.39
CA LEU A 87 -8.24 18.04 25.82
C LEU A 87 -6.96 18.88 25.71
N GLN A 88 -6.00 18.61 26.59
CA GLN A 88 -4.67 19.20 26.47
C GLN A 88 -3.96 18.56 25.27
N PRO A 89 -3.51 19.35 24.27
CA PRO A 89 -2.78 18.81 23.13
C PRO A 89 -1.39 18.32 23.56
N THR A 90 -0.92 17.28 22.91
CA THR A 90 0.46 16.81 23.02
C THR A 90 1.34 17.43 21.94
N ASP A 91 2.63 17.50 22.24
CA ASP A 91 3.66 17.85 21.26
C ASP A 91 4.02 16.65 20.37
N PRO A 92 4.54 16.89 19.15
CA PRO A 92 5.11 15.82 18.35
C PRO A 92 6.32 15.17 19.04
N ILE A 93 6.66 13.94 18.64
CA ILE A 93 7.91 13.29 19.07
C ILE A 93 9.09 14.18 18.66
N PRO A 94 10.04 14.46 19.57
CA PRO A 94 11.19 15.29 19.23
C PRO A 94 12.15 14.57 18.27
N PRO A 95 12.92 15.28 17.44
CA PRO A 95 13.75 14.70 16.38
C PRO A 95 14.68 13.55 16.82
N GLU A 96 15.25 13.63 18.02
CA GLU A 96 16.16 12.65 18.62
C GLU A 96 15.46 11.33 19.05
N GLU A 97 14.14 11.36 19.21
CA GLU A 97 13.31 10.21 19.54
C GLU A 97 12.59 9.63 18.32
N GLU A 98 12.71 10.24 17.15
CA GLU A 98 12.16 9.69 15.92
C GLU A 98 12.76 8.30 15.62
N PHE A 99 11.92 7.39 15.11
CA PHE A 99 12.34 6.02 14.81
C PHE A 99 13.18 5.93 13.52
N CYS A 100 13.01 6.86 12.59
CA CYS A 100 13.55 6.76 11.25
C CYS A 100 14.92 7.46 11.13
N THR A 101 15.96 6.67 10.92
CA THR A 101 17.34 7.18 10.68
C THR A 101 17.59 7.67 9.25
N LYS A 102 16.53 7.78 8.44
CA LYS A 102 16.59 8.17 7.02
C LYS A 102 17.55 7.28 6.20
N CYS A 103 17.60 5.98 6.50
CA CYS A 103 18.42 5.00 5.76
C CYS A 103 17.96 4.73 4.32
N LYS A 104 16.74 5.16 3.95
CA LYS A 104 16.13 5.03 2.61
C LYS A 104 16.01 3.60 2.06
N LEU A 105 16.23 2.55 2.85
CA LEU A 105 16.00 1.16 2.43
C LEU A 105 14.56 0.91 1.97
N CYS A 106 13.59 1.68 2.49
CA CYS A 106 12.20 1.66 2.03
C CYS A 106 12.02 2.04 0.55
N VAL A 107 12.94 2.86 -0.01
CA VAL A 107 13.00 3.18 -1.44
C VAL A 107 13.41 1.92 -2.21
N GLN A 108 14.46 1.24 -1.75
CA GLN A 108 15.05 0.07 -2.39
C GLN A 108 14.13 -1.15 -2.42
N VAL A 109 13.29 -1.33 -1.38
CA VAL A 109 12.34 -2.47 -1.33
C VAL A 109 10.97 -2.16 -1.93
N CYS A 110 10.74 -0.94 -2.40
CA CYS A 110 9.56 -0.67 -3.20
C CYS A 110 9.81 -1.19 -4.61
N ALA A 111 9.23 -2.33 -4.99
CA ALA A 111 9.50 -2.99 -6.28
C ALA A 111 9.43 -2.03 -7.49
N PHE A 112 8.53 -1.04 -7.45
CA PHE A 112 8.38 -0.01 -8.50
C PHE A 112 8.88 1.39 -8.12
N ARG A 113 9.70 1.51 -7.06
CA ARG A 113 10.39 2.73 -6.60
C ARG A 113 9.46 3.95 -6.54
N MET A 114 8.38 3.87 -5.76
CA MET A 114 7.41 4.97 -5.64
C MET A 114 7.97 6.19 -4.91
N PHE A 115 8.91 5.99 -3.99
CA PHE A 115 9.46 7.06 -3.16
C PHE A 115 10.67 7.68 -3.85
N SER A 116 10.74 9.00 -3.87
CA SER A 116 11.96 9.72 -4.25
C SER A 116 13.06 9.42 -3.24
N GLU A 117 14.27 9.24 -3.73
CA GLU A 117 15.44 9.07 -2.88
C GLU A 117 15.88 10.41 -2.29
N ASP A 118 15.73 11.50 -3.05
CA ASP A 118 16.36 12.79 -2.72
C ASP A 118 15.37 13.92 -2.46
N GLU A 119 14.16 13.84 -3.03
CA GLU A 119 13.14 14.87 -2.83
C GLU A 119 12.23 14.51 -1.65
N ALA A 120 11.95 15.51 -0.81
CA ALA A 120 10.97 15.40 0.26
C ALA A 120 9.64 16.07 -0.12
N SER A 121 8.56 15.59 0.47
CA SER A 121 7.31 16.35 0.61
C SER A 121 7.26 16.92 2.02
N GLU A 122 6.79 18.16 2.14
CA GLU A 122 6.63 18.84 3.41
C GLU A 122 5.15 19.09 3.70
N VAL A 123 4.78 19.05 4.98
CA VAL A 123 3.45 19.39 5.44
C VAL A 123 3.52 20.15 6.75
N THR A 124 2.84 21.30 6.82
CA THR A 124 2.72 22.10 8.04
C THR A 124 1.39 21.83 8.72
N LEU A 125 1.43 21.37 9.97
CA LEU A 125 0.27 21.00 10.78
C LEU A 125 0.40 21.61 12.17
N GLY A 126 -0.55 22.45 12.56
CA GLY A 126 -0.57 23.07 13.90
C GLY A 126 0.76 23.77 14.25
N GLY A 127 1.30 24.55 13.31
CA GLY A 127 2.54 25.32 13.46
C GLY A 127 3.84 24.51 13.39
N LYS A 128 3.79 23.22 13.10
CA LYS A 128 4.97 22.35 12.98
C LYS A 128 5.07 21.78 11.56
N THR A 129 6.26 21.78 10.99
CA THR A 129 6.54 21.22 9.66
C THR A 129 7.10 19.82 9.79
N PHE A 130 6.57 18.90 9.00
CA PHE A 130 7.01 17.50 8.94
C PHE A 130 7.39 17.17 7.50
N SER A 131 8.35 16.26 7.33
CA SER A 131 8.80 15.83 6.00
C SER A 131 8.92 14.31 5.88
N TYR A 132 8.75 13.82 4.65
CA TYR A 132 8.97 12.43 4.26
C TYR A 132 9.29 12.37 2.76
N GLY A 133 9.76 11.24 2.25
CA GLY A 133 10.14 11.09 0.85
C GLY A 133 8.97 11.38 -0.10
N LYS A 134 9.21 12.23 -1.09
CA LYS A 134 8.20 12.61 -2.09
C LYS A 134 7.71 11.35 -2.82
N ARG A 135 6.40 11.28 -3.05
CA ARG A 135 5.81 10.19 -3.84
C ARG A 135 5.90 10.58 -5.31
N ILE A 136 6.70 9.83 -6.08
CA ILE A 136 6.85 10.02 -7.53
C ILE A 136 5.51 9.78 -8.21
N ASN A 137 4.92 8.59 -8.00
CA ASN A 137 3.60 8.26 -8.54
C ASN A 137 2.90 7.22 -7.68
N LYS A 138 1.75 7.57 -7.09
CA LYS A 138 0.98 6.69 -6.19
C LYS A 138 0.52 5.39 -6.88
N LEU A 139 0.32 5.40 -8.20
CA LEU A 139 -0.08 4.21 -8.96
C LEU A 139 1.02 3.13 -8.96
N ARG A 140 2.29 3.48 -8.75
CA ARG A 140 3.37 2.49 -8.57
C ARG A 140 3.15 1.63 -7.32
N CYS A 141 2.65 2.24 -6.23
CA CYS A 141 2.24 1.50 -5.04
C CYS A 141 0.96 0.70 -5.28
N VAL A 142 -0.03 1.24 -6.00
CA VAL A 142 -1.22 0.46 -6.37
C VAL A 142 -0.84 -0.77 -7.18
N LEU A 143 0.01 -0.64 -8.21
CA LEU A 143 0.49 -1.75 -9.05
C LEU A 143 1.13 -2.88 -8.24
N THR A 144 1.89 -2.53 -7.21
CA THR A 144 2.65 -3.50 -6.40
C THR A 144 1.86 -4.01 -5.21
N CYS A 145 1.36 -3.14 -4.34
CA CYS A 145 0.58 -3.50 -3.16
C CYS A 145 -0.72 -4.21 -3.48
N ALA A 146 -1.40 -3.84 -4.59
CA ALA A 146 -2.60 -4.54 -5.01
C ALA A 146 -2.35 -5.91 -5.65
N GLY A 147 -1.08 -6.30 -5.80
CA GLY A 147 -0.70 -7.57 -6.40
C GLY A 147 -0.86 -7.66 -7.90
N PHE A 148 -1.00 -6.53 -8.62
CA PHE A 148 -0.97 -6.55 -10.07
C PHE A 148 0.43 -6.90 -10.61
N ASN A 149 1.48 -6.44 -9.92
CA ASN A 149 2.87 -6.84 -10.12
C ASN A 149 3.54 -7.20 -8.78
N GLY A 150 4.56 -8.06 -8.81
CA GLY A 150 5.36 -8.38 -7.63
C GLY A 150 6.86 -8.41 -7.87
N LEU A 151 7.32 -8.70 -9.08
CA LEU A 151 8.75 -8.78 -9.38
C LEU A 151 9.44 -7.42 -9.20
N ASP A 152 10.53 -7.41 -8.43
CA ASP A 152 11.40 -6.24 -8.28
C ASP A 152 12.09 -5.89 -9.61
N LYS A 153 12.48 -4.61 -9.80
CA LYS A 153 13.20 -4.14 -10.99
C LYS A 153 14.45 -4.99 -11.30
N THR A 154 15.12 -5.52 -10.29
CA THR A 154 16.32 -6.36 -10.46
C THR A 154 16.02 -7.78 -10.93
N GLY A 155 14.77 -8.25 -10.81
CA GLY A 155 14.39 -9.64 -11.07
C GLY A 155 14.83 -10.64 -10.01
N LYS A 156 15.53 -10.21 -8.95
CA LYS A 156 16.16 -11.08 -7.95
C LYS A 156 15.27 -11.46 -6.76
N TRP A 157 14.15 -10.79 -6.59
CA TRP A 157 13.16 -11.13 -5.58
C TRP A 157 11.80 -10.53 -5.97
N SER A 158 10.73 -10.94 -5.30
CA SER A 158 9.40 -10.37 -5.51
C SER A 158 8.64 -10.11 -4.22
N THR A 159 7.55 -9.36 -4.32
CA THR A 159 6.48 -9.38 -3.31
C THR A 159 5.75 -10.75 -3.35
N TRP A 160 4.68 -10.90 -2.56
CA TRP A 160 3.81 -12.08 -2.63
C TRP A 160 2.98 -12.17 -3.94
N SER A 161 3.11 -11.22 -4.87
CA SER A 161 2.42 -11.26 -6.14
C SER A 161 3.21 -12.02 -7.21
N PRO A 162 2.55 -12.89 -8.00
CA PRO A 162 3.18 -13.58 -9.13
C PRO A 162 3.30 -12.70 -10.39
N GLY A 163 2.88 -11.43 -10.35
CA GLY A 163 2.95 -10.54 -11.52
C GLY A 163 4.39 -10.19 -11.90
N ARG A 164 4.67 -10.22 -13.21
CA ARG A 164 6.02 -10.07 -13.81
C ARG A 164 6.02 -9.07 -14.97
N PHE A 165 5.33 -7.95 -14.79
CA PHE A 165 5.40 -6.84 -15.73
C PHE A 165 6.76 -6.16 -15.64
N GLU A 166 7.25 -5.71 -16.79
CA GLU A 166 8.46 -4.91 -16.87
C GLU A 166 8.32 -3.63 -16.03
N TYR A 167 9.44 -3.18 -15.47
CA TYR A 167 9.49 -1.95 -14.68
C TYR A 167 9.12 -0.73 -15.54
N PRO A 168 8.17 0.12 -15.09
CA PRO A 168 7.83 1.35 -15.79
C PRO A 168 8.85 2.45 -15.50
N GLU A 169 9.51 2.95 -16.54
CA GLU A 169 10.59 3.94 -16.41
C GLU A 169 10.07 5.37 -16.18
N ASN A 170 8.82 5.66 -16.55
CA ASN A 170 8.20 6.98 -16.41
C ASN A 170 6.68 6.89 -16.18
N ASP A 171 6.03 8.02 -15.91
CA ASP A 171 4.60 8.07 -15.60
C ASP A 171 3.70 7.69 -16.77
N ALA A 172 4.09 8.01 -18.01
CA ALA A 172 3.35 7.57 -19.20
C ALA A 172 3.33 6.04 -19.30
N GLU A 173 4.42 5.37 -18.93
CA GLU A 173 4.48 3.92 -18.84
C GLU A 173 3.63 3.37 -17.70
N VAL A 174 3.62 4.01 -16.53
CA VAL A 174 2.73 3.63 -15.41
C VAL A 174 1.25 3.69 -15.85
N GLN A 175 0.85 4.75 -16.56
CA GLN A 175 -0.51 4.91 -17.07
C GLN A 175 -0.90 3.81 -18.07
N LYS A 176 0.02 3.39 -18.95
CA LYS A 176 -0.22 2.27 -19.89
C LYS A 176 -0.27 0.91 -19.19
N LEU A 177 0.60 0.71 -18.21
CA LEU A 177 0.71 -0.55 -17.47
C LEU A 177 -0.54 -0.80 -16.61
N MET A 178 -1.07 0.21 -15.94
CA MET A 178 -2.19 0.09 -15.01
C MET A 178 -3.40 -0.71 -15.56
N PRO A 179 -4.06 -0.32 -16.67
CA PRO A 179 -5.19 -1.07 -17.20
C PRO A 179 -4.79 -2.48 -17.68
N THR A 180 -3.59 -2.63 -18.24
CA THR A 180 -3.08 -3.92 -18.72
C THR A 180 -2.89 -4.90 -17.57
N ALA A 181 -2.31 -4.43 -16.46
CA ALA A 181 -2.07 -5.24 -15.28
C ALA A 181 -3.37 -5.62 -14.57
N MET A 182 -4.35 -4.72 -14.49
CA MET A 182 -5.68 -5.01 -13.95
C MET A 182 -6.42 -6.10 -14.74
N VAL A 183 -6.43 -5.99 -16.08
CA VAL A 183 -7.07 -6.99 -16.96
C VAL A 183 -6.37 -8.35 -16.87
N SER A 184 -5.06 -8.36 -16.68
CA SER A 184 -4.29 -9.61 -16.57
C SER A 184 -4.53 -10.25 -15.21
N HIS A 185 -4.52 -9.46 -14.13
CA HIS A 185 -4.83 -9.89 -12.78
C HIS A 185 -6.22 -10.52 -12.65
N SER A 186 -7.25 -9.92 -13.27
CA SER A 186 -8.62 -10.45 -13.22
C SER A 186 -8.80 -11.81 -13.90
N LYS A 187 -7.77 -12.31 -14.59
CA LYS A 187 -7.76 -13.62 -15.28
C LYS A 187 -6.90 -14.66 -14.57
N ARG A 188 -6.21 -14.29 -13.49
CA ARG A 188 -5.42 -15.20 -12.67
C ARG A 188 -6.34 -16.11 -11.86
N PRO A 189 -5.92 -17.36 -11.58
CA PRO A 189 -6.63 -18.20 -10.64
C PRO A 189 -6.64 -17.54 -9.25
N MET A 190 -7.63 -17.93 -8.46
CA MET A 190 -7.69 -17.57 -7.05
C MET A 190 -6.47 -18.12 -6.31
N ILE A 191 -5.99 -17.43 -5.28
CA ILE A 191 -4.93 -17.98 -4.43
C ILE A 191 -5.52 -19.12 -3.59
N LYS A 192 -4.83 -20.26 -3.56
CA LYS A 192 -5.28 -21.50 -2.91
C LYS A 192 -5.40 -21.42 -1.39
N ASP A 193 -4.69 -20.49 -0.75
CA ASP A 193 -4.65 -20.27 0.71
C ASP A 193 -5.95 -19.74 1.32
N SER A 194 -7.04 -19.69 0.55
CA SER A 194 -8.35 -19.15 0.95
C SER A 194 -8.33 -17.67 1.32
N SER A 195 -7.26 -16.93 1.04
CA SER A 195 -7.24 -15.49 1.23
C SER A 195 -8.29 -14.85 0.32
N LYS A 196 -9.16 -14.02 0.91
CA LYS A 196 -10.37 -13.52 0.25
C LYS A 196 -10.26 -12.09 -0.29
N GLY A 197 -9.09 -11.46 -0.11
CA GLY A 197 -8.84 -10.08 -0.54
C GLY A 197 -9.86 -9.08 -0.01
N TYR A 198 -9.96 -7.92 -0.65
CA TYR A 198 -11.01 -6.93 -0.38
C TYR A 198 -11.31 -6.12 -1.63
N VAL A 199 -12.49 -5.51 -1.69
CA VAL A 199 -12.86 -4.58 -2.76
C VAL A 199 -12.55 -3.15 -2.29
N PRO A 200 -11.60 -2.44 -2.92
CA PRO A 200 -11.34 -1.05 -2.59
C PRO A 200 -12.58 -0.19 -2.86
N SER A 201 -12.85 0.78 -1.98
CA SER A 201 -13.95 1.73 -2.17
C SER A 201 -13.79 2.53 -3.46
N SER A 202 -12.55 2.79 -3.88
CA SER A 202 -12.26 3.43 -5.17
C SER A 202 -12.70 2.61 -6.39
N PHE A 203 -12.83 1.29 -6.25
CA PHE A 203 -13.25 0.39 -7.33
C PHE A 203 -14.78 0.20 -7.34
N SER A 204 -15.39 0.02 -6.16
CA SER A 204 -16.85 -0.10 -6.01
C SER A 204 -17.57 1.25 -6.16
N GLY A 205 -16.85 2.37 -5.98
CA GLY A 205 -17.43 3.71 -5.95
C GLY A 205 -18.25 4.02 -4.71
N LYS A 206 -18.24 3.13 -3.69
CA LYS A 206 -18.89 3.32 -2.40
C LYS A 206 -18.10 2.59 -1.32
N PHE A 207 -17.94 3.21 -0.15
CA PHE A 207 -17.49 2.51 1.06
C PHE A 207 -18.61 1.59 1.58
N SER A 208 -18.29 0.31 1.82
CA SER A 208 -19.16 -0.62 2.58
C SER A 208 -18.59 -0.79 3.97
N GLU A 209 -19.42 -0.65 5.01
CA GLU A 209 -19.04 -0.97 6.40
C GLU A 209 -18.77 -2.47 6.57
N ASP A 210 -19.48 -3.31 5.81
CA ASP A 210 -19.25 -4.75 5.75
C ASP A 210 -18.34 -5.11 4.57
N GLN A 211 -17.04 -4.93 4.78
CA GLN A 211 -16.02 -5.37 3.83
C GLN A 211 -15.80 -6.89 3.87
N LEU A 212 -16.28 -7.57 4.92
CA LEU A 212 -16.08 -9.01 5.12
C LEU A 212 -17.06 -9.80 4.24
N ALA A 213 -18.34 -9.41 4.19
CA ALA A 213 -19.33 -10.03 3.32
C ALA A 213 -18.95 -10.03 1.83
N ILE A 214 -18.28 -8.97 1.35
CA ILE A 214 -17.84 -8.87 -0.06
C ILE A 214 -16.76 -9.92 -0.38
N ALA A 215 -15.95 -10.30 0.61
CA ALA A 215 -14.85 -11.23 0.43
C ALA A 215 -15.32 -12.69 0.51
N GLU A 216 -16.37 -12.98 1.29
CA GLU A 216 -16.71 -14.34 1.72
C GLU A 216 -17.23 -15.30 0.63
N ASP A 217 -17.93 -14.79 -0.38
CA ASP A 217 -18.61 -15.58 -1.44
C ASP A 217 -17.93 -15.52 -2.83
N ARG A 218 -16.64 -15.13 -2.88
CA ARG A 218 -16.00 -14.85 -4.17
C ARG A 218 -15.55 -16.11 -4.92
N LYS A 219 -15.89 -16.16 -6.21
CA LYS A 219 -15.39 -17.17 -7.18
C LYS A 219 -14.34 -16.62 -8.16
N SER A 220 -13.98 -15.33 -8.07
CA SER A 220 -13.05 -14.69 -9.02
C SER A 220 -12.24 -13.54 -8.40
N THR A 221 -11.14 -13.18 -9.06
CA THR A 221 -10.28 -12.03 -8.73
C THR A 221 -10.76 -10.70 -9.33
N LYS A 222 -11.90 -10.68 -10.05
CA LYS A 222 -12.41 -9.49 -10.74
C LYS A 222 -12.90 -8.45 -9.74
N GLY A 223 -12.33 -7.24 -9.78
CA GLY A 223 -12.71 -6.13 -8.90
C GLY A 223 -12.23 -6.26 -7.46
N VAL A 224 -11.51 -7.34 -7.12
CA VAL A 224 -10.97 -7.61 -5.79
C VAL A 224 -9.45 -7.49 -5.82
N ILE A 225 -8.89 -6.92 -4.77
CA ILE A 225 -7.45 -6.81 -4.57
C ILE A 225 -7.01 -7.76 -3.46
N GLN A 226 -5.89 -8.45 -3.70
CA GLN A 226 -5.14 -9.14 -2.65
C GLN A 226 -3.93 -8.27 -2.29
N LEU A 227 -3.82 -7.87 -1.02
CA LEU A 227 -2.61 -7.21 -0.56
C LEU A 227 -1.47 -8.21 -0.55
N THR A 228 -0.47 -7.98 -1.38
CA THR A 228 0.67 -8.87 -1.57
C THR A 228 2.01 -8.19 -1.31
N CYS A 229 1.99 -6.88 -1.06
CA CYS A 229 3.15 -6.11 -0.65
C CYS A 229 2.83 -5.32 0.62
N GLY A 230 3.86 -5.13 1.42
CA GLY A 230 3.89 -4.19 2.53
C GLY A 230 5.33 -3.83 2.87
N ASN A 231 6.27 -4.04 1.93
CA ASN A 231 7.69 -4.18 2.23
C ASN A 231 8.27 -2.94 2.90
N CYS A 232 7.87 -1.74 2.45
CA CYS A 232 8.30 -0.48 3.07
C CYS A 232 7.83 -0.31 4.53
N ALA A 233 6.81 -1.05 4.96
CA ALA A 233 6.41 -1.15 6.36
C ALA A 233 7.12 -2.32 7.07
N LEU A 234 7.12 -3.50 6.43
CA LEU A 234 7.64 -4.75 7.02
C LEU A 234 9.13 -4.71 7.34
N ILE A 235 9.95 -4.04 6.52
CA ILE A 235 11.39 -3.95 6.80
C ILE A 235 11.73 -2.91 7.86
N CYS A 236 10.85 -1.95 8.13
CA CYS A 236 11.20 -0.74 8.85
C CYS A 236 10.84 -0.88 10.33
N TRP A 237 11.84 -1.27 11.14
CA TRP A 237 11.68 -1.63 12.56
C TRP A 237 12.10 -0.53 13.54
N GLY A 238 12.62 0.60 13.06
CA GLY A 238 13.08 1.69 13.92
C GLY A 238 14.35 1.37 14.71
N ASP A 239 14.93 0.18 14.49
CA ASP A 239 16.30 -0.17 14.81
C ASP A 239 17.08 -0.41 13.49
N PRO A 240 18.26 0.20 13.30
CA PRO A 240 19.03 0.03 12.07
C PRO A 240 19.50 -1.41 11.79
N LYS A 241 19.86 -2.19 12.81
CA LYS A 241 20.35 -3.56 12.65
C LYS A 241 19.21 -4.48 12.23
N GLU A 242 18.08 -4.40 12.91
CA GLU A 242 16.88 -5.17 12.54
C GLU A 242 16.36 -4.76 11.16
N THR A 243 16.38 -3.46 10.83
CA THR A 243 15.98 -2.98 9.50
C THR A 243 16.90 -3.53 8.41
N ALA A 244 18.20 -3.57 8.64
CA ALA A 244 19.17 -4.15 7.70
C ALA A 244 18.99 -5.66 7.54
N GLU A 245 18.72 -6.39 8.63
CA GLU A 245 18.46 -7.83 8.58
C GLU A 245 17.16 -8.13 7.83
N ASN A 246 16.08 -7.39 8.09
CA ASN A 246 14.83 -7.55 7.36
C ASN A 246 14.97 -7.23 5.87
N TYR A 247 15.78 -6.22 5.52
CA TYR A 247 16.15 -5.94 4.14
C TYR A 247 16.88 -7.13 3.49
N ARG A 248 17.87 -7.71 4.19
CA ARG A 248 18.59 -8.90 3.73
C ARG A 248 17.64 -10.08 3.52
N LEU A 249 16.79 -10.38 4.49
CA LEU A 249 15.81 -11.48 4.39
C LEU A 249 14.88 -11.30 3.20
N LEU A 250 14.32 -10.10 3.01
CA LEU A 250 13.42 -9.81 1.90
C LEU A 250 14.13 -9.95 0.55
N THR A 251 15.32 -9.37 0.39
CA THR A 251 16.04 -9.35 -0.89
C THR A 251 16.64 -10.70 -1.27
N ASN A 252 16.72 -11.65 -0.32
CA ASN A 252 17.11 -13.04 -0.53
C ASN A 252 15.92 -14.02 -0.49
N SER A 253 14.68 -13.52 -0.46
CA SER A 253 13.48 -14.36 -0.32
C SER A 253 13.11 -15.12 -1.59
N GLY A 254 13.68 -14.75 -2.74
CA GLY A 254 13.37 -15.35 -4.03
C GLY A 254 12.13 -14.73 -4.68
N CYS A 255 11.58 -15.42 -5.67
CA CYS A 255 10.53 -14.92 -6.54
C CYS A 255 9.31 -15.85 -6.53
N VAL A 256 8.13 -15.23 -6.45
CA VAL A 256 6.85 -15.91 -6.43
C VAL A 256 6.42 -16.38 -7.83
N ILE A 257 5.85 -17.57 -7.88
CA ILE A 257 5.14 -18.15 -9.01
C ILE A 257 3.77 -18.63 -8.53
N GLN A 258 2.74 -18.39 -9.34
CA GLN A 258 1.41 -18.95 -9.11
C GLN A 258 1.16 -20.06 -10.12
N ARG A 259 0.92 -21.27 -9.61
CA ARG A 259 0.52 -22.43 -10.41
C ARG A 259 -0.92 -22.30 -10.89
N GLU A 260 -1.31 -23.13 -11.84
CA GLU A 260 -2.65 -23.08 -12.44
C GLU A 260 -3.78 -23.38 -11.44
N ASP A 261 -3.50 -24.24 -10.45
CA ASP A 261 -4.42 -24.56 -9.35
C ASP A 261 -4.53 -23.43 -8.31
N GLY A 262 -3.79 -22.33 -8.49
CA GLY A 262 -3.80 -21.18 -7.60
C GLY A 262 -2.77 -21.25 -6.47
N GLU A 263 -1.99 -22.33 -6.37
CA GLU A 263 -0.91 -22.44 -5.39
C GLU A 263 0.17 -21.38 -5.62
N ILE A 264 0.61 -20.75 -4.53
CA ILE A 264 1.70 -19.77 -4.53
C ILE A 264 2.95 -20.49 -4.03
N VAL A 265 3.98 -20.53 -4.88
CA VAL A 265 5.29 -21.12 -4.57
C VAL A 265 6.39 -20.09 -4.73
N VAL A 266 7.46 -20.24 -3.96
CA VAL A 266 8.63 -19.36 -3.99
C VAL A 266 9.83 -20.16 -4.47
N PHE A 267 10.59 -19.60 -5.41
CA PHE A 267 11.81 -20.20 -5.92
C PHE A 267 12.97 -19.19 -5.88
N PRO A 268 14.23 -19.66 -5.86
CA PRO A 268 15.36 -18.83 -6.22
C PRO A 268 15.14 -18.16 -7.60
N PRO A 269 15.73 -16.99 -7.86
CA PRO A 269 15.38 -16.17 -9.03
C PRO A 269 15.48 -16.90 -10.37
N ASP A 270 16.58 -17.59 -10.62
CA ASP A 270 16.83 -18.29 -11.89
C ASP A 270 15.82 -19.42 -12.10
N LYS A 271 15.56 -20.20 -11.04
CA LYS A 271 14.54 -21.26 -11.08
C LYS A 271 13.13 -20.68 -11.25
N ALA A 272 12.82 -19.56 -10.61
CA ALA A 272 11.53 -18.90 -10.79
C ALA A 272 11.33 -18.41 -12.23
N GLN A 273 12.40 -17.92 -12.87
CA GLN A 273 12.39 -17.52 -14.26
C GLN A 273 12.20 -18.73 -15.19
N GLU A 274 12.93 -19.82 -14.94
CA GLU A 274 12.78 -21.09 -15.67
C GLU A 274 11.35 -21.64 -15.59
N GLU A 275 10.77 -21.69 -14.38
CA GLU A 275 9.39 -22.13 -14.15
C GLU A 275 8.38 -21.21 -14.84
N PHE A 276 8.60 -19.90 -14.82
CA PHE A 276 7.79 -18.95 -15.57
C PHE A 276 7.90 -19.19 -17.09
N ASP A 277 9.08 -19.55 -17.58
CA ASP A 277 9.34 -19.74 -18.99
C ASP A 277 8.75 -21.03 -19.56
N LYS A 278 8.54 -22.04 -18.71
CA LYS A 278 7.83 -23.29 -19.06
C LYS A 278 6.32 -23.12 -19.21
N MET A 279 5.72 -22.07 -18.64
CA MET A 279 4.27 -21.88 -18.70
C MET A 279 3.75 -21.75 -20.14
N ASP A 280 2.54 -22.23 -20.40
CA ASP A 280 1.87 -22.00 -21.68
C ASP A 280 1.76 -20.48 -21.97
N PRO A 281 2.02 -20.01 -23.21
CA PRO A 281 1.96 -18.59 -23.55
C PRO A 281 0.62 -17.90 -23.22
N LYS A 282 -0.52 -18.60 -23.28
CA LYS A 282 -1.83 -18.03 -22.90
C LYS A 282 -1.92 -17.83 -21.39
N ILE A 283 -1.27 -18.68 -20.60
CA ILE A 283 -1.20 -18.58 -19.14
C ILE A 283 -0.24 -17.47 -18.72
N LYS A 284 0.96 -17.39 -19.33
CA LYS A 284 1.92 -16.30 -19.08
C LYS A 284 1.30 -14.91 -19.23
N ARG A 285 0.39 -14.75 -20.20
CA ARG A 285 -0.35 -13.49 -20.46
C ARG A 285 -1.20 -12.98 -19.28
N LYS A 286 -1.47 -13.81 -18.27
CA LYS A 286 -2.15 -13.42 -17.02
C LYS A 286 -1.20 -12.72 -16.04
N TYR A 287 0.11 -12.92 -16.18
CA TYR A 287 1.14 -12.44 -15.27
C TYR A 287 2.03 -11.36 -15.89
N THR A 288 2.16 -11.35 -17.21
CA THR A 288 2.91 -10.33 -17.95
C THR A 288 2.31 -10.10 -19.33
N ARG A 289 2.40 -8.86 -19.84
CA ARG A 289 2.09 -8.48 -21.22
C ARG A 289 2.93 -7.27 -21.59
N ASP A 290 3.37 -7.22 -22.84
CA ASP A 290 4.07 -6.05 -23.38
C ASP A 290 3.10 -4.86 -23.46
N TYR A 291 3.18 -3.98 -22.45
CA TYR A 291 2.40 -2.75 -22.39
C TYR A 291 3.11 -1.59 -23.11
N LYS A 292 4.42 -1.71 -23.32
CA LYS A 292 5.25 -0.67 -23.97
C LYS A 292 4.97 -0.57 -25.45
N LYS A 293 4.71 -1.70 -26.13
CA LYS A 293 4.29 -1.74 -27.55
C LYS A 293 2.80 -1.47 -27.77
N SER A 294 1.99 -1.37 -26.71
CA SER A 294 0.55 -1.15 -26.87
C SER A 294 0.26 0.25 -27.42
N ARG A 295 0.01 0.35 -28.72
CA ARG A 295 -0.54 1.54 -29.38
C ARG A 295 -2.01 1.69 -29.00
N ARG A 296 -2.30 2.22 -27.81
CA ARG A 296 -3.58 2.92 -27.59
C ARG A 296 -3.28 4.41 -27.57
N LYS A 297 -3.97 5.18 -28.43
CA LYS A 297 -3.99 6.64 -28.34
C LYS A 297 -4.30 6.98 -26.88
N ALA A 298 -3.43 7.78 -26.26
CA ALA A 298 -3.72 8.34 -24.95
C ALA A 298 -5.10 8.99 -25.04
N ASN A 299 -6.03 8.58 -24.17
CA ASN A 299 -7.26 9.32 -24.03
C ASN A 299 -6.88 10.61 -23.28
N PRO A 300 -7.00 11.81 -23.88
CA PRO A 300 -6.57 13.05 -23.23
C PRO A 300 -7.30 13.31 -21.89
N ASP A 301 -8.45 12.66 -21.65
CA ASP A 301 -9.16 12.70 -20.38
C ASP A 301 -8.47 11.95 -19.22
N PHE A 302 -7.33 11.30 -19.49
CA PHE A 302 -6.49 10.66 -18.47
C PHE A 302 -5.19 11.44 -18.18
N CYS A 303 -5.10 12.69 -18.66
CA CYS A 303 -4.17 13.66 -18.12
C CYS A 303 -4.76 14.22 -16.82
N MET A 304 -4.31 13.71 -15.68
CA MET A 304 -4.60 14.33 -14.38
C MET A 304 -3.40 15.21 -13.97
N PRO A 305 -3.66 16.43 -13.46
CA PRO A 305 -2.64 17.26 -12.81
C PRO A 305 -2.07 16.63 -11.54
#